data_AF-A0AAW8KKJ0-F1
#
_entry.id   AF-A0AAW8KKJ0-F1
#
_cell.length_a   1.000
_cell.length_b   1.000
_cell.length_c   1.000
_cell.angle_alpha   90.00
_cell.angle_beta   90.00
_cell.angle_gamma   90.00
#
_symmetry.space_group_name_H-M   'P 1'
#
loop_
_entity.id
_entity.type
_entity.pdbx_description
1 polymer ?
#
loop_
_entity_poly.entity_id
_entity_poly.type
_entity_poly.pdbx_seq_one_letter_code
_entity_poly.pdbx_strand_id
1 'polypeptide(L)'
;KKLKQDIQKSCEKYPELLIEDKNYSIALHYRKNPDLENHAINIMQQISSNYPQLKLNKGKFVIELIPNQADKGKAIKTILNHLNLP
;
A
#
# COMPACT_ATOMS: atom_id res chain seq x y z
N LYS A 1 8.07 6.27 9.43
CA LYS A 1 7.60 7.43 10.24
C LYS A 1 7.08 8.58 9.38
N LYS A 2 7.88 9.19 8.49
CA LYS A 2 7.43 10.30 7.60
C LYS A 2 6.30 9.91 6.63
N LEU A 3 6.45 8.81 5.89
CA LEU A 3 5.42 8.31 4.96
C LEU A 3 4.02 8.18 5.61
N LYS A 4 3.96 7.55 6.80
CA LYS A 4 2.70 7.42 7.55
C LYS A 4 2.10 8.77 7.91
N GLN A 5 2.92 9.72 8.35
CA GLN A 5 2.46 11.07 8.70
C GLN A 5 1.93 11.82 7.48
N ASP A 6 2.59 11.68 6.33
CA ASP A 6 2.14 12.30 5.08
C ASP A 6 0.76 11.75 4.67
N ILE A 7 0.57 10.43 4.76
CA ILE A 7 -0.72 9.78 4.48
C ILE A 7 -1.78 10.22 5.50
N GLN A 8 -1.44 10.27 6.80
CA GLN A 8 -2.35 10.73 7.85
C GLN A 8 -2.86 12.15 7.57
N LYS A 9 -1.97 13.08 7.22
CA LYS A 9 -2.33 14.45 6.86
C LYS A 9 -3.28 14.51 5.66
N SER A 10 -3.00 13.73 4.61
CA SER A 10 -3.87 13.66 3.43
C SER A 10 -5.25 13.06 3.73
N CYS A 11 -5.37 12.26 4.80
CA CYS A 11 -6.62 11.61 5.20
C CYS A 11 -7.44 12.39 6.24
N GLU A 12 -6.98 13.55 6.73
CA GLU A 12 -7.65 14.30 7.81
C GLU A 12 -9.11 14.65 7.51
N LYS A 13 -9.46 14.83 6.22
CA LYS A 13 -10.82 15.13 5.77
C LYS A 13 -11.72 13.90 5.59
N TYR A 14 -11.17 12.70 5.78
CA TYR A 14 -11.82 11.43 5.48
C TYR A 14 -11.72 10.47 6.68
N PRO A 15 -12.49 10.70 7.75
CA PRO A 15 -12.40 9.91 8.99
C PRO A 15 -12.74 8.41 8.81
N GLU A 16 -13.40 8.04 7.72
CA GLU A 16 -13.70 6.63 7.39
C GLU A 16 -12.51 5.89 6.76
N LEU A 17 -11.47 6.60 6.31
CA LEU A 17 -10.24 6.00 5.83
C LEU A 17 -9.39 5.50 7.01
N LEU A 18 -8.94 4.25 6.92
CA LEU A 18 -8.11 3.63 7.94
C LEU A 18 -6.71 3.37 7.39
N ILE A 19 -5.69 3.82 8.13
CA ILE A 19 -4.29 3.62 7.78
C ILE A 19 -3.74 2.46 8.60
N GLU A 20 -3.22 1.46 7.92
CA GLU A 20 -2.51 0.32 8.50
C GLU A 20 -1.03 0.40 8.12
N ASP A 21 -0.16 0.44 9.14
CA ASP A 21 1.29 0.46 8.98
C ASP A 21 1.83 -0.96 9.12
N LYS A 22 2.27 -1.53 8.01
CA LYS A 22 2.93 -2.84 7.96
C LYS A 22 4.43 -2.56 7.89
N ASN A 23 5.26 -3.37 8.54
CA ASN A 23 6.71 -3.13 8.63
C ASN A 23 7.40 -2.72 7.31
N TYR A 24 6.91 -3.21 6.17
CA TYR A 24 7.46 -2.92 4.83
C TYR A 24 6.47 -2.25 3.87
N SER A 25 5.25 -1.90 4.29
CA SER A 25 4.24 -1.29 3.42
C SER A 25 3.20 -0.52 4.22
N ILE A 26 2.50 0.42 3.59
CA ILE A 26 1.33 1.06 4.22
C ILE A 26 0.10 0.76 3.39
N ALA A 27 -0.99 0.41 4.08
CA ALA A 27 -2.29 0.19 3.48
C ALA A 27 -3.27 1.30 3.91
N LEU A 28 -4.03 1.79 2.94
CA LEU A 28 -5.13 2.73 3.12
C LEU A 28 -6.44 2.03 2.79
N HIS A 29 -7.24 1.77 3.81
CA HIS A 29 -8.52 1.06 3.71
C HIS A 29 -9.66 2.06 3.58
N TYR A 30 -10.57 1.78 2.64
CA TYR A 30 -11.79 2.56 2.39
C TYR A 30 -13.05 1.70 2.58
N ARG A 31 -12.95 0.56 3.28
CA ARG A 31 -14.07 -0.37 3.46
C ARG A 31 -15.27 0.23 4.21
N LYS A 32 -15.03 1.16 5.13
CA LYS A 32 -16.11 1.83 5.87
C LYS A 32 -16.95 2.76 4.99
N ASN A 33 -16.38 3.27 3.90
CA ASN A 33 -17.07 4.11 2.94
C ASN A 33 -16.52 3.83 1.52
N PRO A 34 -17.10 2.84 0.80
CA PRO A 34 -16.66 2.46 -0.56
C PRO A 34 -16.59 3.59 -1.57
N ASP A 35 -17.40 4.64 -1.42
CA ASP A 35 -17.44 5.80 -2.32
C ASP A 35 -16.14 6.62 -2.28
N LEU A 36 -15.31 6.41 -1.25
CA LEU A 36 -13.99 7.04 -1.12
C LEU A 36 -12.89 6.33 -1.92
N GLU A 37 -13.19 5.31 -2.72
CA GLU A 37 -12.17 4.59 -3.50
C GLU A 37 -11.29 5.52 -4.35
N ASN A 38 -11.91 6.42 -5.12
CA ASN A 38 -11.17 7.37 -5.96
C ASN A 38 -10.32 8.34 -5.12
N HIS A 39 -10.81 8.75 -3.96
CA HIS A 39 -10.05 9.59 -3.03
C HIS A 39 -8.83 8.84 -2.48
N ALA A 40 -9.02 7.60 -2.03
CA ALA A 40 -7.94 6.75 -1.54
C ALA A 40 -6.87 6.50 -2.61
N ILE A 41 -7.27 6.23 -3.85
CA ILE A 41 -6.34 6.09 -4.99
C ILE A 41 -5.56 7.38 -5.21
N ASN A 42 -6.24 8.52 -5.29
CA ASN A 42 -5.59 9.81 -5.56
C ASN A 42 -4.59 10.19 -4.45
N ILE A 43 -4.97 10.02 -3.19
CA ILE A 43 -4.08 10.25 -2.04
C ILE A 43 -2.83 9.37 -2.18
N MET A 44 -3.00 8.07 -2.41
CA MET A 44 -1.87 7.14 -2.47
C MET A 44 -0.99 7.39 -3.70
N GLN A 45 -1.55 7.84 -4.83
CA GLN A 45 -0.79 8.23 -6.02
C GLN A 45 0.06 9.48 -5.76
N GLN A 46 -0.51 10.52 -5.16
CA GLN A 46 0.20 11.76 -4.81
C GLN A 46 1.31 11.51 -3.78
N ILE A 47 1.07 10.59 -2.84
CA ILE A 47 2.12 10.19 -1.90
C ILE A 47 3.21 9.42 -2.66
N SER A 48 2.85 8.43 -3.49
CA SER A 48 3.82 7.60 -4.22
C SER A 48 4.78 8.41 -5.10
N SER A 49 4.36 9.56 -5.65
CA SER A 49 5.26 10.40 -6.47
C SER A 49 6.45 10.96 -5.69
N ASN A 50 6.33 11.09 -4.37
CA ASN A 50 7.41 11.52 -3.48
C ASN A 50 8.28 10.35 -2.98
N TYR A 51 7.89 9.11 -3.27
CA TYR A 51 8.55 7.88 -2.81
C TYR A 51 8.72 6.90 -4.00
N PRO A 52 9.64 7.18 -4.95
CA PRO A 52 9.77 6.42 -6.21
C PRO A 52 10.17 4.95 -6.02
N GLN A 53 10.66 4.56 -4.84
CA GLN A 53 10.96 3.18 -4.46
C GLN A 53 9.71 2.34 -4.14
N LEU A 54 8.54 2.97 -4.05
CA LEU A 54 7.26 2.33 -3.77
C LEU A 54 6.36 2.31 -5.02
N LYS A 55 5.49 1.31 -5.09
CA LYS A 55 4.43 1.18 -6.09
C LYS A 55 3.08 0.99 -5.41
N LEU A 56 2.02 1.37 -6.12
CA LEU A 56 0.65 1.10 -5.71
C LEU A 56 0.29 -0.37 -5.97
N ASN A 57 -0.38 -0.97 -5.00
CA ASN A 57 -1.05 -2.26 -5.15
C ASN A 57 -2.51 -2.12 -4.74
N LYS A 58 -3.44 -2.40 -5.67
CA LYS A 58 -4.87 -2.27 -5.41
C LYS A 58 -5.44 -3.60 -4.93
N GLY A 59 -6.21 -3.56 -3.86
CA GLY A 59 -6.94 -4.71 -3.32
C GLY A 59 -8.41 -4.38 -3.08
N LYS A 60 -9.15 -5.34 -2.53
CA LYS A 60 -10.58 -5.16 -2.25
C LYS A 60 -10.81 -4.23 -1.05
N PHE A 61 -11.21 -2.98 -1.34
CA PHE A 61 -11.39 -1.90 -0.37
C PHE A 61 -10.10 -1.40 0.29
N VAL A 62 -8.96 -1.54 -0.40
CA VAL A 62 -7.65 -1.13 0.11
C VAL A 62 -6.70 -0.75 -1.03
N ILE A 63 -5.91 0.30 -0.81
CA ILE A 63 -4.77 0.66 -1.65
C ILE A 63 -3.50 0.54 -0.80
N GLU A 64 -2.50 -0.18 -1.27
CA GLU A 64 -1.24 -0.36 -0.56
C GLU A 64 -0.10 0.35 -1.29
N LEU A 65 0.83 0.93 -0.54
CA LEU A 65 2.15 1.31 -1.03
C LEU A 65 3.15 0.25 -0.58
N ILE A 66 3.69 -0.49 -1.55
CA ILE A 66 4.62 -1.59 -1.34
C ILE A 66 5.95 -1.30 -2.05
N PRO A 67 7.08 -1.89 -1.63
CA PRO A 67 8.35 -1.74 -2.34
C PRO A 67 8.22 -2.22 -3.79
N ASN A 68 8.90 -1.57 -4.73
CA ASN A 68 8.86 -1.96 -6.15
C ASN A 68 9.20 -3.43 -6.38
N GLN A 69 10.13 -3.96 -5.58
CA GLN A 69 10.63 -5.33 -5.64
C GLN A 69 9.70 -6.35 -4.98
N ALA A 70 8.67 -5.91 -4.25
CA ALA A 70 7.72 -6.81 -3.60
C ALA A 70 6.88 -7.51 -4.67
N ASP A 71 7.10 -8.81 -4.81
CA ASP A 71 6.42 -9.71 -5.72
C ASP A 71 6.31 -11.08 -5.06
N LYS A 72 5.08 -11.55 -4.86
CA LYS A 72 4.80 -12.84 -4.20
C LYS A 72 5.33 -14.02 -5.03
N GLY A 73 5.24 -13.95 -6.35
CA GLY A 73 5.76 -14.99 -7.24
C GLY A 73 7.28 -15.08 -7.19
N LYS A 74 7.97 -13.92 -7.15
CA LYS A 74 9.42 -13.88 -6.93
C LYS A 74 9.80 -14.46 -5.56
N ALA A 75 9.06 -14.11 -4.50
CA ALA A 75 9.30 -14.65 -3.17
C ALA A 75 9.12 -16.18 -3.12
N ILE A 76 8.02 -16.70 -3.68
CA ILE A 76 7.79 -18.15 -3.79
C ILE A 76 8.92 -18.80 -4.58
N LYS A 77 9.29 -18.27 -5.74
CA LYS A 77 10.36 -18.82 -6.58
C LYS A 77 11.72 -18.82 -5.86
N THR A 78 12.04 -17.77 -5.10
CA THR A 78 13.25 -17.73 -4.27
C THR A 78 13.22 -18.81 -3.19
N ILE A 79 12.07 -19.03 -2.54
CA ILE A 79 11.92 -20.09 -1.53
C ILE A 79 12.05 -21.47 -2.17
N LEU A 80 11.36 -21.74 -3.29
CA LEU A 80 11.45 -23.01 -4.01
C LEU A 80 12.90 -23.30 -4.43
N ASN A 81 13.58 -22.31 -5.02
CA ASN A 81 14.99 -22.43 -5.39
C ASN A 81 15.90 -22.67 -4.17
N HIS A 82 15.68 -21.98 -3.05
CA HIS A 82 16.47 -22.18 -1.84
C HIS A 82 16.26 -23.57 -1.21
N LEU A 83 15.05 -24.11 -1.32
CA LEU A 83 14.67 -25.42 -0.80
C LEU A 83 14.89 -26.57 -1.81
N ASN A 84 15.41 -26.27 -3.01
CA ASN A 84 15.55 -27.21 -4.13
C ASN A 84 14.24 -27.96 -4.47
N LEU A 85 13.10 -27.26 -4.35
CA LEU A 85 11.80 -27.76 -4.76
C LEU A 85 11.55 -27.41 -6.23
N PRO A 86 10.94 -28.32 -7.02
CA PRO A 86 10.59 -28.05 -8.41
C PRO A 86 9.59 -26.89 -8.55
#